data_AF-A0ABD5SHX6-F1
#
_entry.id   AF-A0ABD5SHX6-F1
#
_cell.length_a   1.000
_cell.length_b   1.000
_cell.length_c   1.000
_cell.angle_alpha   90.00
_cell.angle_beta   90.00
_cell.angle_gamma   90.00
#
_symmetry.space_group_name_H-M   'P 1'
#
loop_
_entity.id
_entity.type
_entity.pdbx_description
1 polymer ?
#
loop_
_entity_poly.entity_id
_entity_poly.type
_entity_poly.pdbx_seq_one_letter_code
_entity_poly.pdbx_strand_id
1 'polypeptide(L)'
;MPTVVSASAFRDMVDAARRGERSFTVVDTRPTDDFESWRIADSINYVYKPFHEFDLDAFERETGLSASDTVVTTCAKGKASLDLAAELEAAGYDEVVAIDDGMRGWSAVYDRVRVPLPDAGDDPLDVVQIQRRAKGCLGYLVVGGRETPDDSRVAVADPDDSRVAVAIDVSRHGEEWRAAAAAHDAEIAAVLDTHVHADHISGGRALADELDVPYVLPAAAADRDVAYTFEPLDRNETLDVGGVDVKALATPGHTDDMASYLVGRSAVLTGDTLFTDSVGRTELQFAAGGEGETTGETGTEEAADVGAADPEATDPETAGAREG
;
A
#
# COMPACT_ATOMS: atom_id res chain seq x y z
N MET A 1 23.49 15.95 15.16
CA MET A 1 22.81 14.64 15.12
C MET A 1 21.58 14.94 14.31
N PRO A 2 21.51 14.39 13.08
CA PRO A 2 20.48 14.77 12.13
C PRO A 2 19.10 14.56 12.69
N THR A 3 18.19 15.47 12.35
CA THR A 3 16.78 15.33 12.73
C THR A 3 16.22 14.12 11.99
N VAL A 4 15.69 13.16 12.73
CA VAL A 4 15.02 11.99 12.15
C VAL A 4 13.52 12.14 12.33
N VAL A 5 12.76 11.98 11.24
CA VAL A 5 11.29 12.04 11.26
C VAL A 5 10.70 10.72 10.80
N SER A 6 9.56 10.33 11.37
CA SER A 6 8.82 9.17 10.88
C SER A 6 8.28 9.42 9.47
N ALA A 7 7.96 8.35 8.74
CA ALA A 7 7.35 8.47 7.42
C ALA A 7 6.01 9.24 7.44
N SER A 8 5.21 9.12 8.52
CA SER A 8 3.98 9.90 8.71
C SER A 8 4.25 11.37 8.96
N ALA A 9 5.30 11.71 9.73
CA ALA A 9 5.71 13.11 9.89
C ALA A 9 6.24 13.68 8.57
N PHE A 10 6.93 12.89 7.76
CA PHE A 10 7.34 13.28 6.41
C PHE A 10 6.15 13.51 5.48
N ARG A 11 5.09 12.68 5.53
CA ARG A 11 3.81 12.95 4.83
C ARG A 11 3.28 14.34 5.18
N ASP A 12 3.25 14.69 6.47
CA ASP A 12 2.76 16.01 6.91
C ASP A 12 3.64 17.15 6.37
N MET A 13 4.96 16.92 6.24
CA MET A 13 5.87 17.86 5.58
C MET A 13 5.52 18.03 4.09
N VAL A 14 5.29 16.93 3.36
CA VAL A 14 4.87 16.98 1.94
C VAL A 14 3.57 17.75 1.79
N ASP A 15 2.60 17.54 2.68
CA ASP A 15 1.33 18.26 2.63
C ASP A 15 1.49 19.76 2.96
N ALA A 16 2.35 20.11 3.91
CA ALA A 16 2.71 21.51 4.17
C ALA A 16 3.40 22.16 2.97
N ALA A 17 4.30 21.45 2.29
CA ALA A 17 4.96 21.94 1.08
C ALA A 17 3.98 22.19 -0.06
N ARG A 18 3.01 21.27 -0.26
CA ARG A 18 1.92 21.44 -1.24
C ARG A 18 1.04 22.66 -0.96
N ARG A 19 0.86 23.02 0.32
CA ARG A 19 0.15 24.24 0.74
C ARG A 19 1.01 25.51 0.68
N GLY A 20 2.30 25.40 0.33
CA GLY A 20 3.23 26.52 0.31
C GLY A 20 3.69 26.99 1.70
N GLU A 21 3.49 26.16 2.72
CA GLU A 21 3.83 26.47 4.12
C GLU A 21 5.30 26.14 4.45
N ARG A 22 5.94 25.32 3.61
CA ARG A 22 7.34 24.87 3.75
C ARG A 22 7.95 24.60 2.38
N SER A 23 9.28 24.70 2.27
CA SER A 23 10.04 24.26 1.10
C SER A 23 11.16 23.33 1.55
N PHE A 24 11.41 22.27 0.80
CA PHE A 24 12.54 21.37 1.01
C PHE A 24 12.82 20.58 -0.28
N THR A 25 14.01 20.02 -0.38
CA THR A 25 14.39 19.10 -1.46
C THR A 25 14.61 17.71 -0.89
N VAL A 26 14.03 16.70 -1.53
CA VAL A 26 14.27 15.29 -1.17
C VAL A 26 15.47 14.77 -1.95
N VAL A 27 16.47 14.24 -1.25
CA VAL A 27 17.64 13.57 -1.81
C VAL A 27 17.53 12.07 -1.53
N ASP A 28 17.37 11.29 -2.61
CA ASP A 28 17.30 9.84 -2.57
C ASP A 28 18.67 9.22 -2.91
N THR A 29 19.20 8.45 -1.97
CA THR A 29 20.55 7.86 -2.08
C THR A 29 20.59 6.45 -2.63
N ARG A 30 19.43 5.89 -3.02
CA ARG A 30 19.35 4.56 -3.63
C ARG A 30 20.10 4.51 -4.98
N PRO A 31 20.52 3.31 -5.41
CA PRO A 31 20.96 3.09 -6.79
C PRO A 31 19.97 3.67 -7.80
N THR A 32 20.50 4.15 -8.94
CA THR A 32 19.69 4.83 -9.96
C THR A 32 18.54 3.95 -10.47
N ASP A 33 18.77 2.65 -10.70
CA ASP A 33 17.72 1.73 -11.14
C ASP A 33 16.55 1.63 -10.14
N ASP A 34 16.84 1.59 -8.83
CA ASP A 34 15.82 1.58 -7.77
C ASP A 34 15.04 2.90 -7.73
N PHE A 35 15.71 4.02 -7.99
CA PHE A 35 15.10 5.35 -8.03
C PHE A 35 14.24 5.56 -9.28
N GLU A 36 14.68 5.06 -10.43
CA GLU A 36 13.95 5.16 -11.70
C GLU A 36 12.72 4.25 -11.71
N SER A 37 12.80 3.07 -11.09
CA SER A 37 11.64 2.19 -10.95
C SER A 37 10.50 2.83 -10.15
N TRP A 38 10.82 3.58 -9.08
CA TRP A 38 9.88 4.45 -8.38
C TRP A 38 10.60 5.40 -7.41
N ARG A 39 10.01 6.57 -7.16
CA ARG A 39 10.58 7.61 -6.29
C ARG A 39 9.51 8.51 -5.70
N ILE A 40 9.89 9.26 -4.66
CA ILE A 40 9.10 10.41 -4.20
C ILE A 40 9.12 11.46 -5.32
N ALA A 41 7.96 12.05 -5.64
CA ALA A 41 7.86 13.08 -6.66
C ALA A 41 8.84 14.24 -6.35
N ASP A 42 9.45 14.79 -7.41
CA ASP A 42 10.40 15.92 -7.35
C ASP A 42 11.69 15.66 -6.55
N SER A 43 11.96 14.41 -6.15
CA SER A 43 13.23 14.05 -5.51
C SER A 43 14.40 14.03 -6.50
N ILE A 44 15.59 14.31 -5.98
CA ILE A 44 16.88 14.22 -6.69
C ILE A 44 17.54 12.90 -6.30
N ASN A 45 18.11 12.19 -7.28
CA ASN A 45 18.95 11.02 -7.00
C ASN A 45 20.40 11.45 -6.82
N TYR A 46 20.98 11.14 -5.67
CA TYR A 46 22.40 11.29 -5.38
C TYR A 46 22.88 9.99 -4.73
N VAL A 47 23.44 9.08 -5.54
CA VAL A 47 23.82 7.75 -5.07
C VAL A 47 24.92 7.88 -4.02
N TYR A 48 24.61 7.47 -2.79
CA TYR A 48 25.52 7.58 -1.67
C TYR A 48 25.61 6.25 -0.92
N LYS A 49 26.85 5.82 -0.63
CA LYS A 49 27.14 4.62 0.14
C LYS A 49 27.89 5.02 1.40
N PRO A 50 27.41 4.60 2.58
CA PRO A 50 28.13 4.81 3.82
C PRO A 50 29.56 4.26 3.75
N PHE A 51 30.45 4.85 4.54
CA PHE A 51 31.87 4.49 4.64
C PHE A 51 32.75 4.88 3.43
N HIS A 52 32.20 5.61 2.46
CA HIS A 52 32.98 6.34 1.45
C HIS A 52 33.17 7.79 1.89
N GLU A 53 34.28 8.42 1.50
CA GLU A 53 34.52 9.85 1.78
C GLU A 53 33.42 10.69 1.12
N PHE A 54 32.75 11.52 1.92
CA PHE A 54 31.74 12.45 1.43
C PHE A 54 32.42 13.66 0.78
N ASP A 55 32.17 13.87 -0.51
CA ASP A 55 32.66 15.02 -1.27
C ASP A 55 31.55 16.07 -1.38
N LEU A 56 31.66 17.12 -0.57
CA LEU A 56 30.70 18.22 -0.53
C LEU A 56 30.63 18.98 -1.86
N ASP A 57 31.78 19.27 -2.50
CA ASP A 57 31.82 20.00 -3.76
C ASP A 57 31.12 19.18 -4.87
N ALA A 58 31.25 17.85 -4.83
CA ALA A 58 30.53 16.97 -5.73
C ALA A 58 29.02 16.97 -5.47
N PHE A 59 28.60 16.90 -4.20
CA PHE A 59 27.20 16.96 -3.80
C PHE A 59 26.52 18.24 -4.28
N GLU A 60 27.09 19.41 -3.98
CA GLU A 60 26.52 20.71 -4.37
C GLU A 60 26.44 20.86 -5.90
N ARG A 61 27.46 20.40 -6.62
CA ARG A 61 27.50 20.43 -8.09
C ARG A 61 26.45 19.53 -8.74
N GLU A 62 26.16 18.37 -8.16
CA GLU A 62 25.24 17.37 -8.75
C GLU A 62 23.79 17.62 -8.37
N THR A 63 23.55 18.10 -7.15
CA THR A 63 22.20 18.38 -6.64
C THR A 63 21.76 19.83 -6.86
N GLY A 64 22.72 20.76 -7.02
CA GLY A 64 22.46 22.20 -7.07
C GLY A 64 22.07 22.80 -5.71
N LEU A 65 22.19 22.03 -4.62
CA LEU A 65 21.84 22.45 -3.27
C LEU A 65 23.00 23.18 -2.59
N SER A 66 22.66 23.98 -1.59
CA SER A 66 23.57 24.77 -0.77
C SER A 66 23.21 24.66 0.71
N ALA A 67 24.11 25.07 1.60
CA ALA A 67 23.93 24.99 3.05
C ALA A 67 22.63 25.64 3.60
N SER A 68 22.05 26.62 2.87
CA SER A 68 20.79 27.28 3.26
C SER A 68 19.52 26.54 2.84
N ASP A 69 19.64 25.49 2.01
CA ASP A 69 18.49 24.71 1.56
C ASP A 69 18.08 23.69 2.64
N THR A 70 16.76 23.54 2.86
CA THR A 70 16.24 22.44 3.68
C THR A 70 16.33 21.13 2.91
N VAL A 71 17.11 20.18 3.41
CA VAL A 71 17.36 18.89 2.76
C VAL A 71 16.68 17.75 3.53
N VAL A 72 15.88 16.95 2.82
CA VAL A 72 15.32 15.70 3.35
C VAL A 72 16.02 14.53 2.66
N THR A 73 16.69 13.67 3.42
CA THR A 73 17.40 12.51 2.88
C THR A 73 16.58 11.23 3.03
N THR A 74 16.65 10.36 2.01
CA THR A 74 16.02 9.04 2.04
C THR A 74 16.89 8.00 1.33
N CYS A 75 16.73 6.74 1.73
CA CYS A 75 17.32 5.59 1.07
C CYS A 75 16.37 4.40 1.23
N ALA A 76 16.77 3.18 0.87
CA ALA A 76 15.87 2.02 0.99
C ALA A 76 15.36 1.75 2.42
N LYS A 77 16.23 1.88 3.45
CA LYS A 77 15.96 1.46 4.84
C LYS A 77 16.41 2.50 5.90
N GLY A 78 16.50 3.77 5.53
CA GLY A 78 16.93 4.87 6.41
C GLY A 78 18.44 4.95 6.76
N LYS A 79 19.21 3.85 6.62
CA LYS A 79 20.62 3.81 7.05
C LYS A 79 21.56 4.75 6.28
N ALA A 80 21.60 4.64 4.96
CA ALA A 80 22.52 5.43 4.13
C ALA A 80 22.14 6.92 4.10
N SER A 81 20.84 7.22 4.13
CA SER A 81 20.34 8.58 4.23
C SER A 81 20.66 9.24 5.56
N LEU A 82 20.60 8.50 6.68
CA LEU A 82 20.97 9.03 7.99
C LEU A 82 22.46 9.41 8.05
N ASP A 83 23.31 8.59 7.44
CA ASP A 83 24.74 8.84 7.33
C ASP A 83 25.02 10.10 6.49
N LEU A 84 24.42 10.20 5.29
CA LEU A 84 24.49 11.43 4.47
C LEU A 84 23.97 12.66 5.23
N ALA A 85 22.88 12.53 5.98
CA ALA A 85 22.34 13.64 6.76
C ALA A 85 23.34 14.15 7.80
N ALA A 86 24.09 13.24 8.44
CA ALA A 86 25.13 13.62 9.40
C ALA A 86 26.31 14.31 8.71
N GLU A 87 26.71 13.86 7.52
CA GLU A 87 27.76 14.49 6.72
C GLU A 87 27.37 15.92 6.28
N LEU A 88 26.13 16.12 5.85
CA LEU A 88 25.60 17.44 5.48
C LEU A 88 25.53 18.40 6.68
N GLU A 89 25.08 17.94 7.85
CA GLU A 89 25.13 18.75 9.08
C GLU A 89 26.58 19.12 9.44
N ALA A 90 27.51 18.16 9.34
CA ALA A 90 28.93 18.40 9.63
C ALA A 90 29.57 19.39 8.65
N ALA A 91 29.10 19.40 7.40
CA ALA A 91 29.47 20.34 6.36
C ALA A 91 28.82 21.74 6.52
N GLY A 92 27.88 21.90 7.46
CA GLY A 92 27.28 23.18 7.81
C GLY A 92 25.92 23.47 7.16
N TYR A 93 25.20 22.46 6.67
CA TYR A 93 23.79 22.64 6.26
C TYR A 93 22.92 22.96 7.47
N ASP A 94 22.06 23.98 7.32
CA ASP A 94 21.25 24.54 8.42
C ASP A 94 20.09 23.63 8.84
N GLU A 95 19.43 22.96 7.88
CA GLU A 95 18.26 22.11 8.14
C GLU A 95 18.32 20.82 7.33
N VAL A 96 18.75 19.73 8.00
CA VAL A 96 18.83 18.39 7.40
C VAL A 96 17.93 17.43 8.17
N VAL A 97 17.07 16.73 7.43
CA VAL A 97 16.12 15.76 7.96
C VAL A 97 16.35 14.41 7.29
N ALA A 98 16.35 13.31 8.06
CA ALA A 98 16.35 11.96 7.52
C ALA A 98 14.98 11.29 7.73
N ILE A 99 14.47 10.60 6.71
CA ILE A 99 13.25 9.79 6.82
C ILE A 99 13.60 8.47 7.51
N ASP A 100 12.96 8.22 8.65
CA ASP A 100 13.07 6.94 9.37
C ASP A 100 12.54 5.78 8.53
N ASP A 101 13.26 4.66 8.56
CA ASP A 101 13.06 3.48 7.69
C ASP A 101 13.01 3.79 6.17
N GLY A 102 13.37 5.02 5.76
CA GLY A 102 13.49 5.47 4.37
C GLY A 102 12.27 5.15 3.50
N MET A 103 12.53 4.67 2.28
CA MET A 103 11.51 4.32 1.30
C MET A 103 10.65 3.12 1.74
N ARG A 104 11.18 2.22 2.58
CA ARG A 104 10.37 1.15 3.18
C ARG A 104 9.28 1.74 4.09
N GLY A 105 9.66 2.62 5.01
CA GLY A 105 8.72 3.33 5.87
C GLY A 105 7.73 4.17 5.07
N TRP A 106 8.22 4.95 4.09
CA TRP A 106 7.38 5.73 3.19
C TRP A 106 6.34 4.87 2.45
N SER A 107 6.74 3.68 1.99
CA SER A 107 5.85 2.75 1.28
C SER A 107 4.67 2.26 2.13
N ALA A 108 4.75 2.38 3.45
CA ALA A 108 3.73 1.95 4.41
C ALA A 108 2.92 3.12 4.99
N VAL A 109 2.99 4.32 4.39
CA VAL A 109 2.16 5.45 4.83
C VAL A 109 0.77 5.39 4.20
N TYR A 110 -0.23 5.40 5.07
CA TYR A 110 -1.65 5.41 4.71
C TYR A 110 -2.37 6.62 5.28
N ASP A 111 -3.32 7.14 4.50
CA ASP A 111 -4.35 8.05 4.98
C ASP A 111 -5.72 7.38 4.91
N ARG A 112 -6.61 7.75 5.83
CA ARG A 112 -7.99 7.27 5.87
C ARG A 112 -8.90 8.47 5.81
N VAL A 113 -9.64 8.60 4.71
CA VAL A 113 -10.45 9.77 4.40
C VAL A 113 -11.89 9.35 4.23
N ARG A 114 -12.79 9.92 5.05
CA ARG A 114 -14.23 9.72 4.87
C ARG A 114 -14.66 10.36 3.55
N VAL A 115 -15.33 9.57 2.71
CA VAL A 115 -15.93 10.04 1.45
C VAL A 115 -17.33 10.60 1.77
N PRO A 116 -17.61 11.89 1.47
CA PRO A 116 -18.94 12.44 1.65
C PRO A 116 -19.95 11.82 0.69
N LEU A 117 -21.11 11.41 1.21
CA LEU A 117 -22.22 10.84 0.43
C LEU A 117 -23.46 11.76 0.52
N PRO A 118 -23.50 12.88 -0.22
CA PRO A 118 -24.60 13.86 -0.10
C PRO A 118 -25.97 13.28 -0.49
N ASP A 119 -25.99 12.28 -1.36
CA ASP A 119 -27.20 11.63 -1.88
C ASP A 119 -27.57 10.34 -1.11
N ALA A 120 -26.90 10.04 0.01
CA ALA A 120 -27.22 8.87 0.84
C ALA A 120 -28.47 9.06 1.73
N GLY A 121 -28.93 10.31 1.93
CA GLY A 121 -30.07 10.58 2.81
C GLY A 121 -29.80 10.06 4.23
N ASP A 122 -30.71 9.24 4.75
CA ASP A 122 -30.62 8.62 6.08
C ASP A 122 -30.04 7.18 6.03
N ASP A 123 -29.57 6.71 4.88
CA ASP A 123 -28.96 5.38 4.77
C ASP A 123 -27.71 5.34 5.67
N PRO A 124 -27.57 4.36 6.59
CA PRO A 124 -26.49 4.29 7.57
C PRO A 124 -25.18 3.78 6.94
N LEU A 125 -24.74 4.43 5.87
CA LEU A 125 -23.64 4.07 5.02
C LEU A 125 -22.47 5.05 5.20
N ASP A 126 -21.31 4.53 5.57
CA ASP A 126 -20.04 5.26 5.53
C ASP A 126 -19.12 4.63 4.51
N VAL A 127 -18.42 5.47 3.76
CA VAL A 127 -17.33 5.04 2.88
C VAL A 127 -16.07 5.73 3.35
N VAL A 128 -15.07 4.93 3.69
CA VAL A 128 -13.72 5.39 4.04
C VAL A 128 -12.80 5.00 2.90
N GLN A 129 -12.19 5.98 2.26
CA GLN A 129 -11.13 5.75 1.29
C GLN A 129 -9.79 5.62 2.05
N ILE A 130 -9.11 4.52 1.81
CA ILE A 130 -7.80 4.20 2.37
C ILE A 130 -6.77 4.41 1.27
N GLN A 131 -5.85 5.37 1.47
CA GLN A 131 -4.94 5.87 0.46
C GLN A 131 -3.51 5.50 0.80
N ARG A 132 -2.88 4.64 -0.01
CA ARG A 132 -1.46 4.31 0.13
C ARG A 132 -0.62 5.39 -0.55
N ARG A 133 -0.20 6.39 0.22
CA ARG A 133 0.38 7.65 -0.29
C ARG A 133 1.57 7.46 -1.23
N ALA A 134 2.46 6.53 -0.89
CA ALA A 134 3.68 6.30 -1.66
C ALA A 134 3.47 5.62 -3.02
N LYS A 135 2.36 4.90 -3.20
CA LYS A 135 2.08 4.13 -4.41
C LYS A 135 0.89 4.65 -5.20
N GLY A 136 0.07 5.52 -4.60
CA GLY A 136 -1.14 6.03 -5.23
C GLY A 136 -2.29 5.02 -5.25
N CYS A 137 -2.12 3.84 -4.65
CA CYS A 137 -3.18 2.84 -4.55
C CYS A 137 -4.29 3.35 -3.63
N LEU A 138 -5.53 3.21 -4.10
CA LEU A 138 -6.72 3.50 -3.33
C LEU A 138 -7.46 2.19 -3.10
N GLY A 139 -7.98 2.02 -1.90
CA GLY A 139 -9.08 1.10 -1.69
C GLY A 139 -10.02 1.66 -0.65
N TYR A 140 -11.01 0.87 -0.27
CA TYR A 140 -12.16 1.38 0.46
C TYR A 140 -12.57 0.43 1.57
N LEU A 141 -13.08 1.02 2.64
CA LEU A 141 -13.91 0.34 3.63
C LEU A 141 -15.31 0.93 3.51
N VAL A 142 -16.26 0.09 3.13
CA VAL A 142 -17.68 0.43 3.15
C VAL A 142 -18.25 -0.10 4.45
N VAL A 143 -18.85 0.76 5.27
CA VAL A 143 -19.45 0.38 6.53
C VAL A 143 -20.94 0.68 6.50
N GLY A 144 -21.77 -0.31 6.81
CA GLY A 144 -23.22 -0.16 6.89
C GLY A 144 -23.89 -1.38 7.52
N GLY A 145 -25.20 -1.28 7.75
CA GLY A 145 -25.94 -2.35 8.40
C GLY A 145 -25.67 -2.48 9.91
N ARG A 146 -26.57 -3.20 10.60
CA ARG A 146 -26.52 -3.58 12.03
C ARG A 146 -27.21 -4.93 12.29
N GLU A 147 -28.18 -5.28 11.45
CA GLU A 147 -28.84 -6.59 11.45
C GLU A 147 -28.61 -7.25 10.10
N THR A 148 -28.28 -8.54 10.11
CA THR A 148 -28.33 -9.39 8.92
C THR A 148 -29.80 -9.70 8.60
N PRO A 149 -30.33 -9.28 7.45
CA PRO A 149 -31.57 -9.86 6.94
C PRO A 149 -31.44 -11.38 6.84
N ASP A 150 -32.52 -12.14 7.10
CA ASP A 150 -32.53 -13.62 7.02
C ASP A 150 -32.09 -14.16 5.63
N ASP A 151 -32.02 -13.31 4.60
CA ASP A 151 -31.64 -13.62 3.22
C ASP A 151 -30.28 -13.05 2.79
N SER A 152 -29.46 -12.52 3.72
CA SER A 152 -28.12 -12.04 3.39
C SER A 152 -27.25 -13.18 2.84
N ARG A 153 -26.52 -12.91 1.75
CA ARG A 153 -25.64 -13.93 1.13
C ARG A 153 -24.40 -14.20 1.97
N VAL A 154 -23.96 -13.22 2.74
CA VAL A 154 -22.87 -13.34 3.71
C VAL A 154 -23.48 -13.37 5.10
N ALA A 155 -23.25 -14.45 5.84
CA ALA A 155 -23.65 -14.56 7.23
C ALA A 155 -22.63 -13.78 8.09
N VAL A 156 -23.12 -12.83 8.88
CA VAL A 156 -22.30 -12.12 9.87
C VAL A 156 -22.46 -12.83 11.21
N ALA A 157 -21.36 -13.15 11.88
CA ALA A 157 -21.39 -13.92 13.12
C ALA A 157 -21.68 -13.04 14.36
N ASP A 158 -22.90 -13.12 14.87
CA ASP A 158 -23.34 -12.71 16.25
C ASP A 158 -23.23 -11.19 16.61
N PRO A 159 -23.87 -10.67 17.68
CA PRO A 159 -24.69 -9.47 17.61
C PRO A 159 -24.22 -8.40 18.61
N ASP A 160 -22.91 -8.12 18.65
CA ASP A 160 -22.34 -7.16 19.62
C ASP A 160 -22.62 -5.68 19.26
N ASP A 161 -23.76 -5.40 18.61
CA ASP A 161 -24.17 -4.08 18.08
C ASP A 161 -23.19 -3.47 17.05
N SER A 162 -22.14 -4.21 16.67
CA SER A 162 -21.14 -3.78 15.69
C SER A 162 -21.74 -3.68 14.29
N ARG A 163 -21.29 -2.68 13.54
CA ARG A 163 -21.68 -2.51 12.14
C ARG A 163 -20.97 -3.52 11.26
N VAL A 164 -21.49 -3.71 10.06
CA VAL A 164 -20.88 -4.59 9.06
C VAL A 164 -20.03 -3.76 8.12
N ALA A 165 -18.90 -4.31 7.68
CA ALA A 165 -18.02 -3.67 6.73
C ALA A 165 -17.63 -4.58 5.57
N VAL A 166 -17.42 -3.96 4.40
CA VAL A 166 -16.88 -4.58 3.20
C VAL A 166 -15.56 -3.89 2.87
N ALA A 167 -14.48 -4.67 2.83
CA ALA A 167 -13.17 -4.19 2.40
C ALA A 167 -13.04 -4.36 0.89
N ILE A 168 -12.64 -3.30 0.17
CA ILE A 168 -12.55 -3.28 -1.29
C ILE A 168 -11.18 -2.79 -1.73
N ASP A 169 -10.54 -3.48 -2.68
CA ASP A 169 -9.21 -3.18 -3.23
C ASP A 169 -8.15 -3.07 -2.13
N VAL A 170 -8.02 -4.14 -1.34
CA VAL A 170 -7.15 -4.16 -0.17
C VAL A 170 -5.70 -4.25 -0.64
N SER A 171 -4.94 -3.18 -0.44
CA SER A 171 -3.49 -3.21 -0.70
C SER A 171 -2.75 -4.13 0.29
N ARG A 172 -1.46 -4.37 0.07
CA ARG A 172 -0.57 -5.23 0.89
C ARG A 172 -0.77 -5.19 2.42
N HIS A 173 -1.11 -4.04 2.99
CA HIS A 173 -1.23 -3.80 4.44
C HIS A 173 -2.69 -3.90 4.90
N GLY A 174 -3.22 -5.13 5.03
CA GLY A 174 -4.60 -5.39 5.44
C GLY A 174 -4.96 -4.88 6.84
N GLU A 175 -3.96 -4.64 7.70
CA GLU A 175 -4.15 -4.04 9.03
C GLU A 175 -4.77 -2.64 8.96
N GLU A 176 -4.57 -1.91 7.87
CA GLU A 176 -5.14 -0.57 7.67
C GLU A 176 -6.66 -0.61 7.53
N TRP A 177 -7.19 -1.66 6.89
CA TRP A 177 -8.64 -1.89 6.78
C TRP A 177 -9.23 -2.31 8.12
N ARG A 178 -8.56 -3.19 8.87
CA ARG A 178 -9.03 -3.58 10.21
C ARG A 178 -9.06 -2.42 11.17
N ALA A 179 -8.02 -1.60 11.17
CA ALA A 179 -7.97 -0.43 12.01
C ALA A 179 -8.99 0.64 11.57
N ALA A 180 -9.33 0.72 10.28
CA ALA A 180 -10.44 1.53 9.81
C ALA A 180 -11.79 0.98 10.29
N ALA A 181 -12.01 -0.33 10.22
CA ALA A 181 -13.24 -0.98 10.67
C ALA A 181 -13.44 -0.81 12.19
N ALA A 182 -12.39 -1.05 12.98
CA ALA A 182 -12.41 -0.83 14.42
C ALA A 182 -12.72 0.62 14.80
N ALA A 183 -12.23 1.61 14.03
CA ALA A 183 -12.54 3.02 14.27
C ALA A 183 -14.01 3.40 13.98
N HIS A 184 -14.76 2.50 13.33
CA HIS A 184 -16.18 2.64 13.00
C HIS A 184 -17.07 1.65 13.77
N ASP A 185 -16.53 0.98 14.80
CA ASP A 185 -17.19 -0.08 15.55
C ASP A 185 -17.78 -1.14 14.61
N ALA A 186 -16.99 -1.56 13.61
CA ALA A 186 -17.43 -2.45 12.54
C ALA A 186 -16.52 -3.67 12.37
N GLU A 187 -17.11 -4.76 11.89
CA GLU A 187 -16.41 -5.99 11.52
C GLU A 187 -16.44 -6.19 10.01
N ILE A 188 -15.28 -6.54 9.43
CA ILE A 188 -15.18 -6.82 8.01
C ILE A 188 -15.78 -8.21 7.77
N ALA A 189 -16.88 -8.28 7.04
CA ALA A 189 -17.60 -9.51 6.74
C ALA A 189 -17.36 -10.03 5.32
N ALA A 190 -16.79 -9.21 4.43
CA ALA A 190 -16.38 -9.63 3.09
C ALA A 190 -15.21 -8.77 2.58
N VAL A 191 -14.39 -9.37 1.73
CA VAL A 191 -13.30 -8.68 1.03
C VAL A 191 -13.49 -8.84 -0.47
N LEU A 192 -13.52 -7.73 -1.21
CA LEU A 192 -13.70 -7.69 -2.66
C LEU A 192 -12.46 -7.04 -3.29
N ASP A 193 -12.09 -7.48 -4.49
CA ASP A 193 -11.22 -6.72 -5.38
C ASP A 193 -11.98 -6.41 -6.67
N THR A 194 -11.80 -5.21 -7.23
CA THR A 194 -12.47 -4.77 -8.47
C THR A 194 -12.00 -5.52 -9.71
N HIS A 195 -10.79 -6.06 -9.66
CA HIS A 195 -10.15 -6.84 -10.71
C HIS A 195 -8.93 -7.58 -10.16
N VAL A 196 -8.37 -8.50 -10.96
CA VAL A 196 -7.06 -9.08 -10.68
C VAL A 196 -5.97 -8.03 -10.94
N HIS A 197 -5.52 -7.40 -9.85
CA HIS A 197 -4.50 -6.35 -9.83
C HIS A 197 -3.17 -6.85 -10.45
N ALA A 198 -2.68 -6.14 -11.47
CA ALA A 198 -1.41 -6.42 -12.13
C ALA A 198 -0.28 -5.47 -11.70
N ASP A 199 -0.66 -4.36 -11.07
CA ASP A 199 0.18 -3.22 -10.71
C ASP A 199 0.66 -3.26 -9.25
N HIS A 200 0.02 -4.08 -8.40
CA HIS A 200 0.41 -4.27 -7.01
C HIS A 200 0.02 -5.64 -6.45
N ILE A 201 0.67 -6.00 -5.33
CA ILE A 201 0.31 -7.17 -4.55
C ILE A 201 -0.94 -6.85 -3.73
N SER A 202 -2.08 -7.46 -4.10
CA SER A 202 -3.31 -7.41 -3.30
C SER A 202 -3.08 -8.09 -1.94
N GLY A 203 -3.51 -7.41 -0.88
CA GLY A 203 -3.64 -7.97 0.47
C GLY A 203 -5.01 -8.58 0.72
N GLY A 204 -5.94 -8.51 -0.24
CA GLY A 204 -7.34 -8.90 -0.06
C GLY A 204 -7.52 -10.35 0.32
N ARG A 205 -6.86 -11.27 -0.39
CA ARG A 205 -6.93 -12.71 -0.06
C ARG A 205 -6.41 -13.00 1.33
N ALA A 206 -5.24 -12.47 1.68
CA ALA A 206 -4.63 -12.68 2.99
C ALA A 206 -5.49 -12.12 4.12
N LEU A 207 -6.11 -10.95 3.92
CA LEU A 207 -7.05 -10.36 4.87
C LEU A 207 -8.30 -11.23 5.04
N ALA A 208 -8.87 -11.72 3.95
CA ALA A 208 -10.05 -12.59 3.96
C ALA A 208 -9.77 -13.92 4.69
N ASP A 209 -8.62 -14.55 4.41
CA ASP A 209 -8.16 -15.78 5.07
C ASP A 209 -7.99 -15.60 6.57
N GLU A 210 -7.38 -14.49 7.00
CA GLU A 210 -7.15 -14.23 8.42
C GLU A 210 -8.43 -13.94 9.20
N LEU A 211 -9.45 -13.37 8.52
CA LEU A 211 -10.74 -13.06 9.12
C LEU A 211 -11.78 -14.18 8.96
N ASP A 212 -11.46 -15.23 8.21
CA ASP A 212 -12.39 -16.31 7.83
C ASP A 212 -13.67 -15.78 7.15
N VAL A 213 -13.50 -14.85 6.20
CA VAL A 213 -14.59 -14.24 5.44
C VAL A 213 -14.46 -14.46 3.94
N PRO A 214 -15.55 -14.35 3.17
CA PRO A 214 -15.51 -14.45 1.72
C PRO A 214 -14.51 -13.49 1.07
N TYR A 215 -13.69 -14.03 0.17
CA TYR A 215 -12.91 -13.27 -0.79
C TYR A 215 -13.60 -13.32 -2.14
N VAL A 216 -14.04 -12.16 -2.64
CA VAL A 216 -14.94 -12.03 -3.78
C VAL A 216 -14.20 -11.32 -4.94
N LEU A 217 -14.37 -11.87 -6.14
CA LEU A 217 -13.88 -11.25 -7.38
C LEU A 217 -15.01 -11.19 -8.41
N PRO A 218 -14.93 -10.31 -9.43
CA PRO A 218 -15.79 -10.39 -10.59
C PRO A 218 -15.73 -11.79 -11.20
N ALA A 219 -16.86 -12.36 -11.63
CA ALA A 219 -16.90 -13.71 -12.19
C ALA A 219 -15.96 -13.89 -13.40
N ALA A 220 -15.70 -12.82 -14.16
CA ALA A 220 -14.76 -12.79 -15.29
C ALA A 220 -13.29 -13.03 -14.88
N ALA A 221 -12.94 -12.88 -13.60
CA ALA A 221 -11.61 -13.22 -13.08
C ALA A 221 -11.32 -14.73 -13.18
N ALA A 222 -12.34 -15.59 -13.35
CA ALA A 222 -12.13 -17.02 -13.59
C ALA A 222 -11.31 -17.30 -14.85
N ASP A 223 -11.36 -16.41 -15.86
CA ASP A 223 -10.61 -16.53 -17.11
C ASP A 223 -9.17 -15.99 -16.99
N ARG A 224 -8.75 -15.57 -15.79
CA ARG A 224 -7.43 -14.94 -15.49
C ARG A 224 -6.42 -15.89 -14.83
N ASP A 225 -6.66 -17.20 -14.85
CA ASP A 225 -5.79 -18.22 -14.20
C ASP A 225 -5.49 -17.92 -12.72
N VAL A 226 -6.49 -17.41 -11.98
CA VAL A 226 -6.36 -17.13 -10.56
C VAL A 226 -6.09 -18.43 -9.79
N ALA A 227 -4.91 -18.53 -9.18
CA ALA A 227 -4.42 -19.76 -8.56
C ALA A 227 -5.11 -20.16 -7.24
N TYR A 228 -6.01 -19.33 -6.73
CA TYR A 228 -6.68 -19.50 -5.45
C TYR A 228 -8.20 -19.44 -5.60
N THR A 229 -8.91 -20.03 -4.64
CA THR A 229 -10.38 -20.00 -4.60
C THR A 229 -10.89 -18.60 -4.26
N PHE A 230 -11.95 -18.19 -4.94
CA PHE A 230 -12.69 -16.96 -4.65
C PHE A 230 -14.18 -17.19 -4.91
N GLU A 231 -15.02 -16.32 -4.35
CA GLU A 231 -16.45 -16.28 -4.63
C GLU A 231 -16.70 -15.37 -5.85
N PRO A 232 -17.26 -15.88 -6.96
CA PRO A 232 -17.53 -15.07 -8.13
C PRO A 232 -18.75 -14.17 -7.89
N LEU A 233 -18.65 -12.92 -8.31
CA LEU A 233 -19.77 -11.97 -8.37
C LEU A 233 -20.07 -11.62 -9.83
N ASP A 234 -21.27 -12.00 -10.29
CA ASP A 234 -21.71 -11.85 -11.66
C ASP A 234 -22.06 -10.41 -12.01
N ARG A 235 -22.01 -10.09 -13.31
CA ARG A 235 -22.43 -8.79 -13.81
C ARG A 235 -23.87 -8.48 -13.41
N ASN A 236 -24.09 -7.28 -12.85
CA ASN A 236 -25.36 -6.77 -12.32
C ASN A 236 -25.90 -7.54 -11.10
N GLU A 237 -25.13 -8.49 -10.57
CA GLU A 237 -25.45 -9.14 -9.31
C GLU A 237 -25.22 -8.16 -8.15
N THR A 238 -26.08 -8.23 -7.15
CA THR A 238 -25.92 -7.50 -5.89
C THR A 238 -25.52 -8.49 -4.81
N LEU A 239 -24.41 -8.21 -4.13
CA LEU A 239 -24.02 -8.85 -2.91
C LEU A 239 -24.58 -8.05 -1.73
N ASP A 240 -25.48 -8.64 -0.96
CA ASP A 240 -25.87 -8.10 0.36
C ASP A 240 -24.88 -8.62 1.41
N VAL A 241 -24.21 -7.68 2.08
CA VAL A 241 -23.32 -7.96 3.21
C VAL A 241 -23.90 -7.30 4.45
N GLY A 242 -24.79 -8.00 5.14
CA GLY A 242 -25.40 -7.52 6.39
C GLY A 242 -26.21 -6.23 6.20
N GLY A 243 -26.93 -6.10 5.09
CA GLY A 243 -27.68 -4.89 4.73
C GLY A 243 -26.88 -3.83 3.98
N VAL A 244 -25.61 -4.09 3.65
CA VAL A 244 -24.84 -3.29 2.68
C VAL A 244 -24.99 -3.91 1.30
N ASP A 245 -25.75 -3.23 0.43
CA ASP A 245 -25.86 -3.62 -0.98
C ASP A 245 -24.61 -3.19 -1.76
N VAL A 246 -23.91 -4.16 -2.36
CA VAL A 246 -22.80 -3.93 -3.28
C VAL A 246 -23.11 -4.58 -4.63
N LYS A 247 -23.41 -3.76 -5.63
CA LYS A 247 -23.75 -4.23 -6.98
C LYS A 247 -22.56 -4.18 -7.92
N ALA A 248 -22.23 -5.31 -8.54
CA ALA A 248 -21.19 -5.40 -9.56
C ALA A 248 -21.67 -4.83 -10.90
N LEU A 249 -20.93 -3.85 -11.42
CA LEU A 249 -21.10 -3.28 -12.75
C LEU A 249 -19.88 -3.66 -13.57
N ALA A 250 -20.03 -4.54 -14.57
CA ALA A 250 -18.92 -4.88 -15.45
C ALA A 250 -18.45 -3.63 -16.22
N THR A 251 -17.19 -3.26 -16.03
CA THR A 251 -16.55 -2.09 -16.64
C THR A 251 -15.18 -2.46 -17.19
N PRO A 252 -15.11 -3.38 -18.16
CA PRO A 252 -13.84 -3.79 -18.74
C PRO A 252 -13.16 -2.64 -19.46
N GLY A 253 -11.83 -2.67 -19.46
CA GLY A 253 -11.00 -1.64 -20.10
C GLY A 253 -9.57 -1.73 -19.61
N HIS A 254 -9.33 -1.39 -18.34
CA HIS A 254 -8.03 -1.58 -17.71
C HIS A 254 -7.63 -3.06 -17.70
N THR A 255 -8.57 -3.91 -17.30
CA THR A 255 -8.53 -5.35 -17.55
C THR A 255 -9.89 -5.85 -18.04
N ASP A 256 -9.91 -7.04 -18.67
CA ASP A 256 -11.13 -7.68 -19.15
C ASP A 256 -12.06 -8.14 -18.01
N ASP A 257 -11.50 -8.45 -16.84
CA ASP A 257 -12.23 -8.94 -15.67
C ASP A 257 -12.80 -7.83 -14.77
N MET A 258 -12.52 -6.57 -15.10
CA MET A 258 -12.81 -5.43 -14.22
C MET A 258 -14.30 -5.16 -13.98
N ALA A 259 -14.64 -4.91 -12.72
CA ALA A 259 -15.93 -4.38 -12.30
C ALA A 259 -15.79 -3.11 -11.44
N SER A 260 -16.73 -2.20 -11.63
CA SER A 260 -17.03 -1.13 -10.68
C SER A 260 -18.11 -1.60 -9.70
N TYR A 261 -18.08 -1.10 -8.47
CA TYR A 261 -19.08 -1.44 -7.44
C TYR A 261 -19.98 -0.26 -7.12
N LEU A 262 -21.27 -0.40 -7.41
CA LEU A 262 -22.29 0.52 -6.91
C LEU A 262 -22.64 0.12 -5.47
N VAL A 263 -22.33 1.00 -4.53
CA VAL A 263 -22.54 0.78 -3.10
C VAL A 263 -23.80 1.52 -2.67
N GLY A 264 -24.76 0.76 -2.14
CA GLY A 264 -26.12 1.23 -1.90
C GLY A 264 -26.71 1.84 -3.18
N ARG A 265 -26.96 3.15 -3.15
CA ARG A 265 -27.43 3.93 -4.31
C ARG A 265 -26.69 5.26 -4.47
N SER A 266 -25.56 5.43 -3.79
CA SER A 266 -24.99 6.75 -3.52
C SER A 266 -23.53 6.90 -3.95
N ALA A 267 -22.81 5.80 -4.17
CA ALA A 267 -21.42 5.83 -4.62
C ALA A 267 -21.13 4.70 -5.61
N VAL A 268 -20.28 4.99 -6.60
CA VAL A 268 -19.68 3.97 -7.46
C VAL A 268 -18.18 3.98 -7.22
N LEU A 269 -17.64 2.85 -6.79
CA LEU A 269 -16.20 2.61 -6.68
C LEU A 269 -15.73 2.07 -8.03
N THR A 270 -14.95 2.86 -8.75
CA THR A 270 -14.64 2.62 -10.17
C THR A 270 -13.37 1.83 -10.40
N GLY A 271 -12.60 1.54 -9.35
CA GLY A 271 -11.23 1.03 -9.46
C GLY A 271 -10.44 1.84 -10.50
N ASP A 272 -9.65 1.14 -11.30
CA ASP A 272 -8.89 1.66 -12.44
C ASP A 272 -9.71 1.87 -13.73
N THR A 273 -11.04 1.77 -13.71
CA THR A 273 -11.84 2.13 -14.90
C THR A 273 -11.80 3.63 -15.16
N LEU A 274 -12.01 4.43 -14.12
CA LEU A 274 -12.18 5.88 -14.20
C LEU A 274 -11.56 6.55 -12.97
N PHE A 275 -10.71 7.55 -13.24
CA PHE A 275 -10.12 8.43 -12.24
C PHE A 275 -10.69 9.85 -12.37
N THR A 276 -10.37 10.73 -11.41
CA THR A 276 -10.92 12.10 -11.35
C THR A 276 -10.75 12.87 -12.66
N ASP A 277 -9.58 12.76 -13.31
CA ASP A 277 -9.22 13.50 -14.52
C ASP A 277 -8.67 12.59 -15.65
N SER A 278 -8.81 11.26 -15.51
CA SER A 278 -8.24 10.29 -16.46
C SER A 278 -8.94 8.92 -16.40
N VAL A 279 -8.44 7.95 -17.16
CA VAL A 279 -8.89 6.55 -17.17
C VAL A 279 -7.69 5.63 -16.95
N GLY A 280 -7.94 4.39 -16.55
CA GLY A 280 -6.91 3.35 -16.46
C GLY A 280 -6.21 3.10 -17.78
N ARG A 281 -4.94 2.72 -17.68
CA ARG A 281 -4.14 2.22 -18.80
C ARG A 281 -4.71 0.89 -19.28
N THR A 282 -4.53 0.50 -20.54
CA THR A 282 -5.17 -0.71 -21.13
C THR A 282 -4.16 -1.76 -21.60
N GLU A 283 -2.87 -1.45 -21.48
CA GLU A 283 -1.75 -2.25 -21.97
C GLU A 283 -1.12 -3.16 -20.91
N LEU A 284 -1.60 -3.11 -19.66
CA LEU A 284 -0.98 -3.78 -18.50
C LEU A 284 -1.58 -5.16 -18.19
N GLN A 285 -2.60 -5.60 -18.92
CA GLN A 285 -3.20 -6.90 -18.69
C GLN A 285 -2.29 -8.02 -19.20
N PHE A 286 -1.81 -8.87 -18.29
CA PHE A 286 -1.10 -10.09 -18.66
C PHE A 286 -2.11 -11.12 -19.21
N ALA A 287 -1.85 -11.62 -20.42
CA ALA A 287 -2.67 -12.65 -21.04
C ALA A 287 -2.48 -14.00 -20.35
N ALA A 288 -3.57 -14.72 -20.12
CA ALA A 288 -3.53 -16.13 -19.74
C ALA A 288 -2.96 -16.97 -20.91
N GLY A 289 -1.80 -17.58 -20.71
CA GLY A 289 -1.34 -18.73 -21.48
C GLY A 289 -0.94 -18.54 -22.95
N GLY A 290 -0.38 -17.40 -23.37
CA GLY A 290 0.18 -17.22 -24.70
C GLY A 290 1.71 -17.40 -24.73
N GLU A 291 2.23 -18.43 -25.41
CA GLU A 291 3.66 -18.47 -25.80
C GLU A 291 3.96 -17.26 -26.70
N GLY A 292 4.58 -16.22 -26.14
CA GLY A 292 4.94 -15.00 -26.85
C GLY A 292 6.07 -14.25 -26.15
N GLU A 293 7.27 -14.39 -26.72
CA GLU A 293 8.53 -13.65 -26.49
C GLU A 293 8.76 -13.00 -25.12
N THR A 294 9.66 -13.62 -24.36
CA THR A 294 10.40 -12.99 -23.26
C THR A 294 11.18 -11.77 -23.75
N THR A 295 10.59 -10.57 -23.65
CA THR A 295 11.36 -9.35 -23.45
C THR A 295 11.55 -9.18 -21.95
N GLY A 296 12.76 -9.46 -21.48
CA GLY A 296 13.08 -9.55 -20.07
C GLY A 296 12.92 -8.23 -19.34
N GLU A 297 12.08 -8.22 -18.31
CA GLU A 297 12.21 -7.43 -17.10
C GLU A 297 11.72 -8.32 -15.95
N THR A 298 12.60 -9.23 -15.51
CA THR A 298 12.42 -9.90 -14.22
C THR A 298 12.84 -8.93 -13.13
N GLY A 299 11.88 -8.15 -12.64
CA GLY A 299 12.02 -7.46 -11.35
C GLY A 299 11.97 -8.50 -10.23
N THR A 300 13.14 -8.96 -9.80
CA THR A 300 13.27 -9.77 -8.59
C THR A 300 13.07 -8.87 -7.37
N GLU A 301 11.82 -8.71 -6.92
CA GLU A 301 11.58 -8.45 -5.49
C GLU A 301 11.76 -9.78 -4.75
N GLU A 302 13.03 -10.13 -4.51
CA GLU A 302 13.38 -11.32 -3.76
C GLU A 302 13.10 -11.08 -2.27
N ALA A 303 12.35 -12.01 -1.69
CA ALA A 303 12.09 -12.12 -0.26
C ALA A 303 13.41 -12.25 0.52
N ALA A 304 13.85 -11.16 1.13
CA ALA A 304 14.90 -11.21 2.15
C ALA A 304 14.29 -11.48 3.53
N ASP A 305 13.85 -12.71 3.75
CA ASP A 305 13.71 -13.29 5.10
C ASP A 305 14.05 -14.78 5.05
N VAL A 306 15.32 -15.10 5.31
CA VAL A 306 15.75 -16.39 5.84
C VAL A 306 16.95 -16.14 6.74
N GLY A 307 16.78 -16.46 8.02
CA GLY A 307 17.72 -16.21 9.09
C GLY A 307 19.12 -16.73 8.81
N ALA A 308 20.10 -15.85 8.99
CA ALA A 308 21.49 -16.22 9.12
C ALA A 308 21.69 -16.87 10.49
N ALA A 309 21.78 -18.20 10.51
CA ALA A 309 22.38 -18.94 11.62
C ALA A 309 23.88 -18.62 11.68
N ASP A 310 24.29 -18.12 12.83
CA ASP A 310 25.66 -17.78 13.23
C ASP A 310 26.53 -19.05 13.35
N PRO A 311 27.64 -19.19 12.60
CA PRO A 311 28.59 -20.27 12.83
C PRO A 311 29.89 -19.68 13.35
N GLU A 312 30.10 -19.70 14.67
CA GLU A 312 31.37 -20.05 15.32
C GLU A 312 31.31 -19.76 16.83
N ALA A 313 31.09 -20.81 17.63
CA ALA A 313 31.65 -20.91 18.96
C ALA A 313 32.12 -22.35 19.15
N THR A 314 33.39 -22.57 18.84
CA THR A 314 34.16 -23.73 19.27
C THR A 314 34.24 -23.76 20.79
N ASP A 315 33.85 -24.88 21.40
CA ASP A 315 34.34 -25.23 22.73
C ASP A 315 34.59 -26.75 22.79
N PRO A 316 35.82 -27.22 23.08
CA PRO A 316 36.11 -28.62 23.23
C PRO A 316 36.17 -28.96 24.72
N GLU A 317 35.26 -29.79 25.23
CA GLU A 317 35.61 -30.69 26.33
C GLU A 317 34.62 -31.86 26.43
N THR A 318 35.10 -33.03 26.02
CA THR A 318 34.48 -34.33 26.29
C THR A 318 35.31 -35.05 27.36
N ALA A 319 34.79 -35.06 28.58
CA ALA A 319 35.08 -36.04 29.63
C ALA A 319 33.83 -36.06 30.53
N GLY A 320 33.21 -37.16 30.91
CA GLY A 320 33.40 -38.58 30.71
C GLY A 320 32.35 -39.28 31.59
N ALA A 321 31.88 -40.43 31.14
CA ALA A 321 31.39 -41.56 31.93
C ALA A 321 30.34 -41.36 33.07
N ARG A 322 29.16 -41.92 32.80
CA ARG A 322 28.50 -43.05 33.51
C ARG A 322 28.13 -42.96 35.01
N GLU A 323 26.89 -43.38 35.23
CA GLU A 323 26.32 -44.14 36.37
C GLU A 323 25.96 -43.37 37.66
N GLY A 324 24.68 -43.50 38.04
CA GLY A 324 24.11 -43.07 39.33
C GLY A 324 22.71 -42.54 39.21
#